data_AF-A0A2D5RTL5-F1
#
_entry.id   AF-A0A2D5RTL5-F1
#
_cell.length_a   1.000
_cell.length_b   1.000
_cell.length_c   1.000
_cell.angle_alpha   90.00
_cell.angle_beta   90.00
_cell.angle_gamma   90.00
#
_symmetry.space_group_name_H-M   'P 1'
#
loop_
_entity.id
_entity.type
_entity.pdbx_description
1 polymer ?
#
loop_
_entity_poly.entity_id
_entity_poly.type
_entity_poly.pdbx_seq_one_letter_code
_entity_poly.pdbx_strand_id
1 'polypeptide(L)'
;MSQAEAAKNISNMKDWVASAKSNDWQAFKEGRYYHYRGVLSKSKVAVAANVGLKALKTDNPEVIAIYDEFAIEVQKKFKNVFKPIISSLERYHSYIEEMRLEGNKFPANESGELDYYKIAKQCGVTVKALTSVSIAPCLEEDVLSVGTEVHKGSSIEERMEERNTVTSAALSKIRKDLSVAQETINGLQKQLLMLEKENRQLKCKSVEERESLEQMLETGRRFTL
;
A
#
# COMPACT_ATOMS: atom_id res chain seq x y z
N MET A 1 4.68 29.04 12.96
CA MET A 1 4.59 30.37 12.35
C MET A 1 3.55 31.18 13.11
N SER A 2 3.78 32.47 13.37
CA SER A 2 2.75 33.32 13.99
C SER A 2 1.66 33.68 12.96
N GLN A 3 0.44 33.98 13.41
CA GLN A 3 -0.64 34.41 12.50
C GLN A 3 -0.29 35.69 11.72
N ALA A 4 0.41 36.62 12.37
CA ALA A 4 0.88 37.86 11.73
C ALA A 4 1.90 37.60 10.62
N GLU A 5 2.81 36.65 10.82
CA GLU A 5 3.80 36.25 9.83
C GLU A 5 3.16 35.48 8.67
N ALA A 6 2.13 34.66 8.94
CA ALA A 6 1.36 33.98 7.91
C ALA A 6 0.62 34.97 7.00
N ALA A 7 -0.07 35.96 7.59
CA ALA A 7 -0.77 37.01 6.84
C ALA A 7 0.18 37.87 6.01
N LYS A 8 1.34 38.24 6.57
CA LYS A 8 2.39 38.97 5.84
C LYS A 8 2.90 38.18 4.64
N ASN A 9 3.18 36.89 4.80
CA ASN A 9 3.62 36.02 3.70
C ASN A 9 2.58 35.92 2.58
N ILE A 10 1.28 35.88 2.92
CA ILE A 10 0.18 35.86 1.94
C ILE A 10 0.15 37.17 1.14
N SER A 11 0.19 38.33 1.82
CA SER A 11 0.19 39.64 1.15
C SER A 11 1.37 39.77 0.21
N ASN A 12 2.57 39.50 0.72
CA ASN A 12 3.81 39.56 -0.04
C ASN A 12 3.77 38.68 -1.31
N MET A 13 3.20 37.47 -1.20
CA MET A 13 3.06 36.57 -2.34
C MET A 13 2.07 37.11 -3.38
N LYS A 14 0.91 37.64 -2.96
CA LYS A 14 -0.07 38.23 -3.88
C LYS A 14 0.48 39.45 -4.61
N ASP A 15 1.17 40.33 -3.89
CA ASP A 15 1.78 41.54 -4.44
C ASP A 15 2.88 41.19 -5.45
N TRP A 16 3.70 40.19 -5.13
CA TRP A 16 4.71 39.68 -6.06
C TRP A 16 4.08 39.06 -7.31
N VAL A 17 3.02 38.26 -7.19
CA VAL A 17 2.32 37.68 -8.36
C VAL A 17 1.74 38.79 -9.24
N ALA A 18 1.14 39.83 -8.64
CA ALA A 18 0.60 40.96 -9.39
C ALA A 18 1.70 41.72 -10.15
N SER A 19 2.83 41.99 -9.49
CA SER A 19 4.00 42.63 -10.10
C SER A 19 4.63 41.76 -11.21
N ALA A 20 4.73 40.45 -10.96
CA ALA A 20 5.25 39.49 -11.91
C ALA A 20 4.42 39.45 -13.19
N LYS A 21 3.09 39.59 -13.06
CA LYS A 21 2.15 39.64 -14.18
C LYS A 21 2.15 40.96 -14.94
N SER A 22 2.49 42.08 -14.31
CA SER A 22 2.51 43.39 -14.98
C SER A 22 3.83 43.67 -15.69
N ASN A 23 4.97 43.27 -15.10
CA ASN A 23 6.29 43.74 -15.54
C ASN A 23 7.26 42.63 -15.97
N ASP A 24 7.14 41.40 -15.45
CA ASP A 24 8.22 40.39 -15.51
C ASP A 24 7.93 39.19 -16.42
N TRP A 25 6.83 39.17 -17.18
CA TRP A 25 6.55 38.09 -18.13
C TRP A 25 7.73 37.80 -19.08
N GLN A 26 8.50 38.83 -19.44
CA GLN A 26 9.68 38.69 -20.28
C GLN A 26 10.85 38.00 -19.56
N ALA A 27 11.04 38.24 -18.26
CA ALA A 27 12.02 37.53 -17.43
C ALA A 27 11.69 36.04 -17.28
N PHE A 28 10.40 35.67 -17.22
CA PHE A 28 9.95 34.27 -17.27
C PHE A 28 10.18 33.65 -18.65
N LYS A 29 9.90 34.39 -19.73
CA LYS A 29 10.11 33.93 -21.12
C LYS A 29 11.58 33.64 -21.43
N GLU A 30 12.49 34.47 -20.91
CA GLU A 30 13.93 34.32 -21.12
C GLU A 30 14.56 33.29 -20.16
N GLY A 31 13.76 32.72 -19.23
CA GLY A 31 14.21 31.75 -18.24
C GLY A 31 15.13 32.32 -17.15
N ARG A 32 15.56 33.57 -17.21
CA ARG A 32 16.73 34.04 -16.46
C ARG A 32 16.63 33.95 -14.93
N TYR A 33 15.44 34.10 -14.35
CA TYR A 33 15.34 34.36 -12.89
C TYR A 33 14.57 33.33 -12.07
N TYR A 34 13.73 32.47 -12.67
CA TYR A 34 12.83 31.63 -11.86
C TYR A 34 12.68 30.18 -12.31
N HIS A 35 13.40 29.73 -13.35
CA HIS A 35 13.38 28.33 -13.74
C HIS A 35 14.44 27.50 -12.98
N TYR A 36 14.07 26.29 -12.58
CA TYR A 36 14.99 25.22 -12.21
C TYR A 36 14.47 23.91 -12.81
N ARG A 37 15.27 23.28 -13.69
CA ARG A 37 14.88 22.04 -14.41
C ARG A 37 13.53 22.14 -15.15
N GLY A 38 13.17 23.33 -15.64
CA GLY A 38 11.91 23.57 -16.33
C GLY A 38 10.70 23.74 -15.43
N VAL A 39 10.88 23.93 -14.12
CA VAL A 39 9.80 24.25 -13.18
C VAL A 39 10.09 25.59 -12.50
N LEU A 40 9.05 26.29 -12.09
CA LEU A 40 9.19 27.49 -11.27
C LEU A 40 9.91 27.12 -9.96
N SER A 41 10.92 27.89 -9.55
CA SER A 41 11.74 27.56 -8.39
C SER A 41 11.16 28.17 -7.11
N LYS A 42 10.69 27.32 -6.19
CA LYS A 42 10.19 27.77 -4.86
C LYS A 42 11.22 28.59 -4.08
N SER A 43 12.52 28.28 -4.18
CA SER A 43 13.57 29.03 -3.48
C SER A 43 13.81 30.41 -4.08
N LYS A 44 13.85 30.52 -5.41
CA LYS A 44 14.04 31.83 -6.06
C LYS A 44 12.81 32.72 -5.90
N VAL A 45 11.61 32.14 -5.96
CA VAL A 45 10.36 32.86 -5.71
C VAL A 45 10.26 33.30 -4.25
N ALA A 46 10.66 32.47 -3.28
CA ALA A 46 10.70 32.87 -1.87
C ALA A 46 11.53 34.15 -1.65
N VAL A 47 12.70 34.23 -2.28
CA VAL A 47 13.57 35.41 -2.19
C VAL A 47 12.93 36.62 -2.87
N ALA A 48 12.41 36.46 -4.09
CA ALA A 48 11.84 37.58 -4.85
C ALA A 48 10.53 38.11 -4.27
N ALA A 49 9.69 37.22 -3.73
CA ALA A 49 8.44 37.59 -3.06
C ALA A 49 8.67 38.02 -1.61
N ASN A 50 9.89 37.93 -1.07
CA ASN A 50 10.18 38.18 0.34
C ASN A 50 9.26 37.35 1.28
N VAL A 51 9.18 36.06 0.98
CA VAL A 51 8.38 35.07 1.71
C VAL A 51 9.32 33.99 2.27
N GLY A 52 9.10 33.54 3.49
CA GLY A 52 9.91 32.46 4.08
C GLY A 52 9.82 31.16 3.26
N LEU A 53 10.95 30.53 2.94
CA LEU A 53 10.97 29.29 2.14
C LEU A 53 10.13 28.16 2.74
N LYS A 54 10.05 28.08 4.08
CA LYS A 54 9.20 27.09 4.76
C LYS A 54 7.71 27.37 4.53
N ALA A 55 7.30 28.63 4.38
CA ALA A 55 5.91 28.99 4.07
C ALA A 55 5.47 28.44 2.70
N LEU A 56 6.37 28.43 1.70
CA LEU A 56 6.13 27.88 0.36
C LEU A 56 6.27 26.35 0.27
N LYS A 57 6.73 25.69 1.34
CA LYS A 57 6.93 24.23 1.39
C LYS A 57 5.92 23.52 2.27
N THR A 58 5.67 24.03 3.47
CA THR A 58 4.94 23.29 4.52
C THR A 58 4.08 24.17 5.41
N ASP A 59 4.54 25.37 5.76
CA ASP A 59 4.03 26.05 6.95
C ASP A 59 2.84 26.99 6.67
N ASN A 60 2.52 27.28 5.40
CA ASN A 60 1.41 28.16 5.04
C ASN A 60 0.68 27.64 3.77
N PRO A 61 -0.40 26.85 3.93
CA PRO A 61 -1.14 26.26 2.82
C PRO A 61 -1.68 27.28 1.81
N GLU A 62 -2.07 28.48 2.25
CA GLU A 62 -2.62 29.51 1.37
C GLU A 62 -1.54 30.09 0.44
N VAL A 63 -0.34 30.33 0.97
CA VAL A 63 0.82 30.75 0.16
C VAL A 63 1.20 29.69 -0.86
N ILE A 64 1.11 28.41 -0.48
CA ILE A 64 1.35 27.27 -1.39
C ILE A 64 0.32 27.27 -2.52
N ALA A 65 -0.96 27.45 -2.21
CA ALA A 65 -2.02 27.49 -3.22
C ALA A 65 -1.81 28.64 -4.22
N ILE A 66 -1.50 29.85 -3.75
CA ILE A 66 -1.23 31.02 -4.61
C ILE A 66 -0.03 30.75 -5.52
N TYR A 67 1.02 30.12 -4.98
CA TYR A 67 2.20 29.73 -5.76
C TYR A 67 1.86 28.68 -6.84
N ASP A 68 1.13 27.63 -6.48
CA ASP A 68 0.81 26.53 -7.39
C ASP A 68 -0.11 27.01 -8.53
N GLU A 69 -1.10 27.86 -8.23
CA GLU A 69 -1.95 28.49 -9.24
C GLU A 69 -1.13 29.32 -10.24
N PHE A 70 -0.22 30.16 -9.72
CA PHE A 70 0.64 30.97 -10.57
C PHE A 70 1.61 30.10 -11.39
N ALA A 71 2.17 29.04 -10.81
CA ALA A 71 3.05 28.11 -11.51
C ALA A 71 2.34 27.43 -12.70
N ILE A 72 1.08 27.02 -12.52
CA ILE A 72 0.23 26.46 -13.60
C ILE A 72 0.01 27.50 -14.70
N GLU A 73 -0.29 28.75 -14.33
CA GLU A 73 -0.51 29.83 -15.30
C GLU A 73 0.75 30.13 -16.13
N VAL A 74 1.90 30.25 -15.47
CA VAL A 74 3.21 30.46 -16.12
C VAL A 74 3.54 29.30 -17.06
N GLN A 75 3.27 28.08 -16.64
CA GLN A 75 3.47 26.88 -17.45
C GLN A 75 2.56 26.85 -18.69
N LYS A 76 1.29 27.25 -18.56
CA LYS A 76 0.37 27.37 -19.70
C LYS A 76 0.84 28.42 -20.70
N LYS A 77 1.36 29.55 -20.22
CA LYS A 77 1.79 30.68 -21.07
C LYS A 77 3.15 30.44 -21.75
N PHE A 78 4.08 29.73 -21.10
CA PHE A 78 5.40 29.45 -21.64
C PHE A 78 5.75 27.96 -21.63
N LYS A 79 5.01 27.18 -22.41
CA LYS A 79 5.22 25.74 -22.59
C LYS A 79 6.66 25.38 -23.04
N ASN A 80 7.33 26.30 -23.72
CA ASN A 80 8.70 26.11 -24.22
C ASN A 80 9.77 26.25 -23.12
N VAL A 81 9.44 26.92 -22.01
CA VAL A 81 10.38 27.23 -20.90
C VAL A 81 10.06 26.40 -19.68
N PHE A 82 8.77 26.25 -19.38
CA PHE A 82 8.28 25.49 -18.23
C PHE A 82 7.66 24.18 -18.70
N LYS A 83 8.26 23.08 -18.26
CA LYS A 83 7.76 21.73 -18.50
C LYS A 83 6.57 21.46 -17.58
N PRO A 84 5.56 20.73 -18.06
CA PRO A 84 4.48 20.31 -17.21
C PRO A 84 4.98 19.48 -16.03
N ILE A 85 4.52 19.85 -14.83
CA ILE A 85 4.69 19.05 -13.62
C ILE A 85 3.74 17.86 -13.75
N ILE A 86 4.14 16.89 -14.57
CA ILE A 86 3.47 15.59 -14.67
C ILE A 86 4.02 14.74 -13.55
N SER A 87 3.14 14.23 -12.70
CA SER A 87 3.50 13.32 -11.62
C SER A 87 4.13 12.03 -12.17
N SER A 88 4.94 11.34 -11.36
CA SER A 88 5.52 10.07 -11.79
C SER A 88 4.46 9.03 -12.17
N LEU A 89 3.28 9.08 -11.52
CA LEU A 89 2.16 8.19 -11.77
C LEU A 89 1.48 8.48 -13.12
N GLU A 90 1.24 9.76 -13.43
CA GLU A 90 0.70 10.15 -14.74
C GLU A 90 1.66 9.82 -15.89
N ARG A 91 2.98 9.99 -15.69
CA ARG A 91 3.99 9.56 -16.68
C ARG A 91 3.95 8.06 -16.90
N TYR A 92 3.79 7.30 -15.82
CA TYR A 92 3.66 5.85 -15.88
C TYR A 92 2.40 5.44 -16.65
N HIS A 93 1.24 6.01 -16.35
CA HIS A 93 0.02 5.70 -17.10
C HIS A 93 0.13 6.05 -18.58
N SER A 94 0.70 7.22 -18.91
CA SER A 94 0.92 7.63 -20.31
C SER A 94 1.80 6.61 -21.04
N TYR A 95 2.88 6.15 -20.39
CA TYR A 95 3.76 5.12 -20.93
C TYR A 95 3.03 3.79 -21.18
N ILE A 96 2.16 3.36 -20.26
CA ILE A 96 1.38 2.13 -20.44
C ILE A 96 0.35 2.27 -21.57
N GLU A 97 -0.30 3.42 -21.71
CA GLU A 97 -1.22 3.67 -22.82
C GLU A 97 -0.50 3.63 -24.17
N GLU A 98 0.64 4.31 -24.29
CA GLU A 98 1.48 4.28 -25.49
C GLU A 98 1.93 2.85 -25.81
N MET A 99 2.40 2.11 -24.79
CA MET A 99 2.82 0.71 -24.96
C MET A 99 1.66 -0.17 -25.47
N ARG A 100 0.45 -0.01 -24.92
CA ARG A 100 -0.73 -0.76 -25.35
C ARG A 100 -1.16 -0.40 -26.77
N LEU A 101 -1.09 0.86 -27.16
CA LEU A 101 -1.41 1.33 -28.51
C LEU A 101 -0.43 0.78 -29.55
N GLU A 102 0.86 0.73 -29.20
CA GLU A 102 1.91 0.20 -30.06
C GLU A 102 1.97 -1.34 -30.07
N GLY A 103 1.23 -2.01 -29.17
CA GLY A 103 1.28 -3.46 -29.00
C GLY A 103 2.61 -3.96 -28.43
N ASN A 104 3.36 -3.07 -27.77
CA ASN A 104 4.64 -3.37 -27.15
C ASN A 104 4.44 -4.12 -25.82
N LYS A 105 5.48 -4.83 -25.39
CA LYS A 105 5.51 -5.56 -24.12
C LYS A 105 6.53 -4.95 -23.15
N PHE A 106 6.46 -5.35 -21.89
CA PHE A 106 7.45 -4.90 -20.92
C PHE A 106 8.85 -5.45 -21.25
N PRO A 107 9.88 -4.60 -21.22
CA PRO A 107 11.24 -5.03 -21.47
C PRO A 107 11.70 -5.98 -20.36
N ALA A 108 12.40 -7.05 -20.76
CA ALA A 108 12.94 -8.05 -19.84
C ALA A 108 14.48 -8.06 -19.87
N ASN A 109 15.07 -8.57 -18.78
CA ASN A 109 16.48 -8.92 -18.75
C ASN A 109 16.71 -10.33 -19.35
N GLU A 110 17.97 -10.75 -19.44
CA GLU A 110 18.35 -12.07 -19.98
C GLU A 110 17.75 -13.25 -19.20
N SER A 111 17.38 -13.03 -17.93
CA SER A 111 16.72 -14.00 -17.07
C SER A 111 15.19 -14.04 -17.24
N GLY A 112 14.61 -13.16 -18.06
CA GLY A 112 13.16 -13.05 -18.26
C GLY A 112 12.42 -12.21 -17.21
N GLU A 113 13.15 -11.62 -16.26
CA GLU A 113 12.59 -10.70 -15.26
C GLU A 113 12.46 -9.28 -15.81
N LEU A 114 11.67 -8.44 -15.16
CA LEU A 114 11.41 -7.08 -15.58
C LEU A 114 12.67 -6.20 -15.55
N ASP A 115 12.98 -5.52 -16.66
CA ASP A 115 14.06 -4.53 -16.70
C ASP A 115 13.57 -3.15 -16.22
N TYR A 116 13.55 -2.96 -14.90
CA TYR A 116 13.14 -1.71 -14.26
C TYR A 116 13.94 -0.49 -14.72
N TYR A 117 15.21 -0.68 -15.14
CA TYR A 117 16.04 0.44 -15.60
C TYR A 117 15.58 0.93 -16.97
N LYS A 118 15.33 0.02 -17.92
CA LYS A 118 14.76 0.36 -19.23
C LYS A 118 13.38 1.00 -19.09
N ILE A 119 12.51 0.45 -18.24
CA ILE A 119 11.16 1.00 -17.99
C ILE A 119 11.27 2.42 -17.43
N ALA A 120 12.09 2.63 -16.40
CA ALA A 120 12.26 3.95 -15.79
C ALA A 120 12.77 4.98 -16.82
N LYS A 121 13.70 4.57 -17.68
CA LYS A 121 14.24 5.42 -18.75
C LYS A 121 13.18 5.78 -19.79
N GLN A 122 12.38 4.81 -20.26
CA GLN A 122 11.32 5.03 -21.25
C GLN A 122 10.18 5.88 -20.68
N CYS A 123 9.74 5.59 -19.46
CA CYS A 123 8.71 6.34 -18.74
C CYS A 123 9.20 7.74 -18.28
N GLY A 124 10.51 7.99 -18.26
CA GLY A 124 11.09 9.25 -17.82
C GLY A 124 10.90 9.50 -16.32
N VAL A 125 10.91 8.42 -15.52
CA VAL A 125 10.82 8.41 -14.06
C VAL A 125 12.07 7.78 -13.45
N THR A 126 12.23 7.86 -12.13
CA THR A 126 13.32 7.14 -11.45
C THR A 126 12.89 5.72 -11.12
N VAL A 127 13.84 4.78 -11.04
CA VAL A 127 13.56 3.40 -10.63
C VAL A 127 12.85 3.35 -9.27
N LYS A 128 13.26 4.21 -8.33
CA LYS A 128 12.60 4.34 -7.02
C LYS A 128 11.13 4.75 -7.11
N ALA A 129 10.74 5.49 -8.16
CA ALA A 129 9.35 5.86 -8.37
C ALA A 129 8.52 4.65 -8.84
N LEU A 130 9.08 3.75 -9.66
CA LEU A 130 8.39 2.53 -10.07
C LEU A 130 8.10 1.59 -8.89
N THR A 131 9.02 1.53 -7.93
CA THR A 131 8.85 0.74 -6.70
C THR A 131 8.08 1.49 -5.60
N SER A 132 7.43 2.60 -5.93
CA SER A 132 6.63 3.36 -4.96
C SER A 132 5.29 2.68 -4.69
N VAL A 133 4.71 2.92 -3.51
CA VAL A 133 3.40 2.37 -3.10
C VAL A 133 2.29 2.69 -4.11
N SER A 134 2.40 3.81 -4.83
CA SER A 134 1.40 4.22 -5.82
C SER A 134 1.55 3.54 -7.18
N ILE A 135 2.78 3.18 -7.61
CA ILE A 135 3.04 2.67 -8.97
C ILE A 135 3.29 1.16 -8.97
N ALA A 136 3.91 0.60 -7.93
CA ALA A 136 4.21 -0.81 -7.82
C ALA A 136 2.99 -1.74 -8.03
N PRO A 137 1.82 -1.52 -7.38
CA PRO A 137 0.66 -2.39 -7.61
C PRO A 137 0.12 -2.29 -9.04
N CYS A 138 0.13 -1.09 -9.63
CA CYS A 138 -0.27 -0.90 -11.02
C CYS A 138 0.68 -1.62 -11.98
N LEU A 139 1.99 -1.55 -11.71
CA LEU A 139 3.01 -2.22 -12.51
C LEU A 139 2.84 -3.73 -12.46
N GLU A 140 2.60 -4.32 -11.30
CA GLU A 140 2.37 -5.77 -11.19
C GLU A 140 1.14 -6.22 -12.01
N GLU A 141 0.04 -5.47 -11.92
CA GLU A 141 -1.19 -5.77 -12.68
C GLU A 141 -1.00 -5.59 -14.19
N ASP A 142 -0.32 -4.52 -14.60
CA ASP A 142 -0.02 -4.22 -16.00
C ASP A 142 0.93 -5.28 -16.59
N VAL A 143 1.95 -5.71 -15.85
CA VAL A 143 2.88 -6.76 -16.28
C VAL A 143 2.15 -8.09 -16.49
N LEU A 144 1.21 -8.44 -15.62
CA LEU A 144 0.42 -9.66 -15.76
C LEU A 144 -0.53 -9.61 -16.98
N SER A 145 -1.03 -8.42 -17.32
CA SER A 145 -1.95 -8.24 -18.45
C SER A 145 -1.27 -8.11 -19.80
N VAL A 146 -0.23 -7.27 -19.90
CA VAL A 146 0.52 -7.02 -21.14
C VAL A 146 1.55 -8.13 -21.39
N GLY A 147 2.17 -8.64 -20.33
CA GLY A 147 3.28 -9.57 -20.40
C GLY A 147 4.63 -8.90 -20.65
N THR A 148 5.68 -9.70 -20.58
CA THR A 148 7.05 -9.29 -20.88
C THR A 148 7.47 -9.76 -22.28
N GLU A 149 8.59 -9.25 -22.79
CA GLU A 149 9.19 -9.71 -24.04
C GLU A 149 9.37 -11.25 -24.06
N VAL A 150 9.67 -11.85 -22.91
CA VAL A 150 9.91 -13.28 -22.74
C VAL A 150 8.63 -14.06 -22.40
N HIS A 151 7.76 -13.53 -21.53
CA HIS A 151 6.56 -14.20 -21.06
C HIS A 151 5.29 -13.54 -21.60
N LYS A 152 4.41 -14.32 -22.23
CA LYS A 152 3.11 -13.82 -22.69
C LYS A 152 2.24 -13.48 -21.47
N GLY A 153 1.58 -12.33 -21.51
CA GLY A 153 0.57 -11.97 -20.51
C GLY A 153 -0.57 -13.00 -20.50
N SER A 154 -1.06 -13.31 -19.31
CA SER A 154 -2.18 -14.23 -19.10
C SER A 154 -3.52 -13.50 -19.24
N SER A 155 -4.49 -14.11 -19.90
CA SER A 155 -5.83 -13.51 -20.00
C SER A 155 -6.51 -13.47 -18.61
N ILE A 156 -7.58 -12.68 -18.48
CA ILE A 156 -8.32 -12.61 -17.21
C ILE A 156 -8.96 -13.98 -16.91
N GLU A 157 -9.44 -14.67 -17.94
CA GLU A 157 -10.06 -15.99 -17.85
C GLU A 157 -9.07 -17.05 -17.37
N GLU A 158 -7.87 -17.10 -17.95
CA GLU A 158 -6.80 -18.02 -17.54
C GLU A 158 -6.41 -17.79 -16.07
N ARG A 159 -6.28 -16.52 -15.66
CA ARG A 159 -5.97 -16.16 -14.27
C ARG A 159 -7.09 -16.56 -13.30
N MET A 160 -8.34 -16.37 -13.70
CA MET A 160 -9.50 -16.79 -12.90
C MET A 160 -9.56 -18.30 -12.75
N GLU A 161 -9.26 -19.04 -13.82
CA GLU A 161 -9.23 -20.51 -13.80
C GLU A 161 -8.11 -21.05 -12.90
N GLU A 162 -6.89 -20.52 -13.02
CA GLU A 162 -5.78 -20.89 -12.14
C GLU A 162 -6.12 -20.60 -10.68
N ARG A 163 -6.67 -19.42 -10.38
CA ARG A 163 -7.09 -19.07 -9.02
C ARG A 163 -8.17 -20.00 -8.50
N ASN A 164 -9.13 -20.40 -9.35
CA ASN A 164 -10.17 -21.36 -9.00
C ASN A 164 -9.60 -22.76 -8.70
N THR A 165 -8.61 -23.22 -9.46
CA THR A 165 -7.97 -24.53 -9.20
C THR A 165 -7.17 -24.52 -7.89
N VAL A 166 -6.40 -23.47 -7.62
CA VAL A 166 -5.65 -23.32 -6.36
C VAL A 166 -6.57 -23.22 -5.16
N THR A 167 -7.61 -22.37 -5.25
CA THR A 167 -8.57 -22.19 -4.15
C THR A 167 -9.40 -23.46 -3.91
N SER A 168 -9.83 -24.16 -4.96
CA SER A 168 -10.56 -25.43 -4.80
C SER A 168 -9.69 -26.53 -4.19
N ALA A 169 -8.40 -26.62 -4.55
CA ALA A 169 -7.46 -27.55 -3.93
C ALA A 169 -7.23 -27.23 -2.44
N ALA A 170 -7.05 -25.94 -2.11
CA ALA A 170 -6.91 -25.49 -0.73
C ALA A 170 -8.18 -25.76 0.10
N LEU A 171 -9.37 -25.50 -0.45
CA LEU A 171 -10.65 -25.81 0.19
C LEU A 171 -10.82 -27.32 0.43
N SER A 172 -10.42 -28.16 -0.54
CA SER A 172 -10.45 -29.61 -0.39
C SER A 172 -9.54 -30.08 0.75
N LYS A 173 -8.33 -29.52 0.85
CA LYS A 173 -7.41 -29.80 1.96
C LYS A 173 -8.00 -29.40 3.32
N ILE A 174 -8.51 -28.18 3.43
CA ILE A 174 -9.11 -27.67 4.67
C ILE A 174 -10.31 -28.53 5.10
N ARG A 175 -11.14 -28.98 4.16
CA ARG A 175 -12.27 -29.87 4.47
C ARG A 175 -11.81 -31.21 5.04
N LYS A 176 -10.72 -31.79 4.51
CA LYS A 176 -10.13 -33.02 5.05
C LYS A 176 -9.59 -32.79 6.46
N ASP A 177 -8.83 -31.72 6.66
CA ASP A 177 -8.26 -31.37 7.96
C ASP A 177 -9.36 -31.15 9.02
N LEU A 178 -10.46 -30.49 8.63
CA LEU A 178 -11.63 -30.31 9.48
C LEU A 178 -12.28 -31.65 9.84
N SER A 179 -12.44 -32.56 8.87
CA SER A 179 -12.97 -33.91 9.13
C SER A 179 -12.13 -34.67 10.16
N VAL A 180 -10.80 -34.64 10.01
CA VAL A 180 -9.87 -35.29 10.95
C VAL A 180 -9.96 -34.64 12.34
N ALA A 181 -10.03 -33.30 12.40
CA ALA A 181 -10.19 -32.59 13.67
C ALA A 181 -11.54 -32.95 14.35
N GLN A 182 -12.62 -33.08 13.58
CA GLN A 182 -13.93 -33.49 14.11
C GLN A 182 -13.89 -34.91 14.68
N GLU A 183 -13.23 -35.85 14.00
CA GLU A 183 -13.05 -37.23 14.47
C GLU A 183 -12.25 -37.30 15.77
N THR A 184 -11.17 -36.52 15.86
CA THR A 184 -10.35 -36.45 17.10
C THR A 184 -11.14 -35.85 18.26
N ILE A 185 -11.92 -34.78 18.03
CA ILE A 185 -12.83 -34.21 19.04
C ILE A 185 -13.82 -35.26 19.53
N ASN A 186 -14.48 -35.97 18.61
CA ASN A 186 -15.44 -37.02 18.96
C ASN A 186 -14.78 -38.17 19.75
N GLY A 187 -13.56 -38.55 19.39
CA GLY A 187 -12.77 -39.55 20.11
C GLY A 187 -12.44 -39.12 21.54
N LEU A 188 -11.95 -37.89 21.71
CA LEU A 188 -11.64 -37.31 23.02
C LEU A 188 -12.89 -37.17 23.89
N GLN A 189 -14.02 -36.75 23.33
CA GLN A 189 -15.29 -36.67 24.05
C GLN A 189 -15.75 -38.03 24.59
N LYS A 190 -15.60 -39.10 23.80
CA LYS A 190 -15.91 -40.47 24.26
C LYS A 190 -15.00 -40.90 25.40
N GLN A 191 -13.71 -40.62 25.31
CA GLN A 191 -12.76 -40.93 26.38
C GLN A 191 -13.09 -40.15 27.66
N LEU A 192 -13.45 -38.88 27.54
CA LEU A 192 -13.84 -38.02 28.65
C LEU A 192 -15.08 -38.58 29.37
N LEU A 193 -16.11 -38.98 28.64
CA LEU A 193 -17.30 -39.62 29.21
C LEU A 193 -16.99 -40.94 29.93
N MET A 194 -16.10 -41.77 29.37
CA MET A 194 -15.67 -43.02 30.01
C MET A 194 -14.92 -42.76 31.31
N LEU A 195 -13.97 -41.82 31.30
CA LEU A 195 -13.20 -41.42 32.47
C LEU A 195 -14.09 -40.79 33.55
N GLU A 196 -15.07 -39.97 33.18
CA GLU A 196 -16.05 -39.43 34.13
C GLU A 196 -16.87 -40.52 34.81
N LYS A 197 -17.31 -41.53 34.03
CA LYS A 197 -18.05 -42.68 34.57
C LYS A 197 -17.19 -43.48 35.55
N GLU A 198 -15.96 -43.78 35.18
CA GLU A 198 -15.02 -44.51 36.04
C GLU A 198 -14.69 -43.74 37.31
N ASN A 199 -14.46 -42.43 37.20
CA ASN A 199 -14.19 -41.56 38.35
C ASN A 199 -15.40 -41.53 39.32
N ARG A 200 -16.63 -41.50 38.80
CA ARG A 200 -17.84 -41.64 39.64
C ARG A 200 -17.89 -42.99 40.33
N GLN A 201 -17.62 -44.09 39.62
CA GLN A 201 -17.62 -45.44 40.21
C GLN A 201 -16.56 -45.59 41.31
N LEU A 202 -15.35 -45.09 41.08
CA LEU A 202 -14.28 -45.11 42.08
C LEU A 202 -14.62 -44.26 43.30
N LYS A 203 -15.26 -43.10 43.11
CA LYS A 203 -15.76 -42.29 44.23
C LYS A 203 -16.82 -43.02 45.06
N CYS A 204 -17.79 -43.70 44.42
CA CYS A 204 -18.77 -44.51 45.14
C CYS A 204 -18.10 -45.64 45.94
N LYS A 205 -17.21 -46.42 45.32
CA LYS A 205 -16.45 -47.48 46.00
C LYS A 205 -15.62 -46.93 47.16
N SER A 206 -14.97 -45.80 46.97
CA SER A 206 -14.19 -45.13 48.03
C SER A 206 -15.06 -44.72 49.22
N VAL A 207 -16.29 -44.26 48.98
CA VAL A 207 -17.24 -43.93 50.05
C VAL A 207 -17.69 -45.18 50.78
N GLU A 208 -18.09 -46.23 50.04
CA GLU A 208 -18.50 -47.52 50.61
C GLU A 208 -17.38 -48.17 51.46
N GLU A 209 -16.14 -48.15 50.97
CA GLU A 209 -14.97 -48.66 51.70
C GLU A 209 -14.71 -47.87 52.98
N ARG A 210 -14.87 -46.54 52.93
CA ARG A 210 -14.70 -45.67 54.10
C ARG A 210 -15.79 -45.92 55.15
N GLU A 211 -17.05 -46.00 54.73
CA GLU A 211 -18.18 -46.31 55.61
C GLU A 211 -18.04 -47.69 56.25
N SER A 212 -17.65 -48.71 55.47
CA SER A 212 -17.36 -50.06 55.98
C SER A 212 -16.22 -50.06 57.01
N LEU A 213 -15.18 -49.26 56.79
CA LEU A 213 -14.04 -49.15 57.71
C LEU A 213 -14.41 -48.39 58.99
N GLU A 214 -15.18 -47.30 58.90
CA GLU A 214 -15.72 -46.58 60.06
C GLU A 214 -16.59 -47.51 60.92
N GLN A 215 -17.51 -48.27 60.31
CA GLN A 215 -18.33 -49.26 61.03
C GLN A 215 -17.49 -50.37 61.69
N MET A 216 -16.42 -50.84 61.02
CA MET A 216 -15.50 -51.83 61.60
C MET A 216 -14.79 -51.28 62.84
N LEU A 217 -14.34 -50.02 62.79
CA LEU A 217 -13.70 -49.37 63.94
C LEU A 217 -14.67 -49.19 65.11
N GLU A 218 -15.94 -48.89 64.86
CA GLU A 218 -16.95 -48.70 65.90
C GLU A 218 -17.43 -50.01 66.54
N THR A 219 -17.59 -51.08 65.74
CA THR A 219 -18.24 -52.32 66.20
C THR A 219 -17.31 -53.52 66.34
N GLY A 220 -16.08 -53.43 65.84
CA GLY A 220 -15.11 -54.53 65.79
C GLY A 220 -15.47 -55.64 64.79
N ARG A 221 -16.53 -55.48 64.00
CA ARG A 221 -16.97 -56.44 62.98
C ARG A 221 -17.01 -55.76 61.62
N ARG A 222 -16.44 -56.41 60.60
CA ARG A 222 -16.48 -55.89 59.23
C ARG A 222 -17.76 -56.38 58.53
N PHE A 223 -18.56 -55.46 58.03
CA PHE A 223 -19.64 -55.77 57.09
C PHE A 223 -19.22 -55.36 55.69
N THR A 224 -19.34 -56.29 54.76
CA THR A 224 -19.31 -56.02 53.32
C THR A 224 -20.75 -55.79 52.89
N LEU A 225 -21.05 -54.57 52.44
CA LEU A 225 -22.30 -54.24 51.75
C LEU A 225 -22.26 -54.74 50.30
#